data_AF-A0A934DDB6-F1
#
_entry.id   AF-A0A934DDB6-F1
#
_cell.length_a   1.000
_cell.length_b   1.000
_cell.length_c   1.000
_cell.angle_alpha   90.00
_cell.angle_beta   90.00
_cell.angle_gamma   90.00
#
_symmetry.space_group_name_H-M   'P 1'
#
loop_
_entity.id
_entity.type
_entity.pdbx_description
1 polymer ?
#
loop_
_entity_poly.entity_id
_entity_poly.type
_entity_poly.pdbx_seq_one_letter_code
_entity_poly.pdbx_strand_id
1 'polypeptide(L)'
;MSDLDTSKPGPERRSFDNLLSRIEKVRSELQSVITDTRAKGFDQEVRSLIATSRDLTSVAQELEYNVRHVNQATRKNVRTSLLLLLSNVEDLEATYKSLRETIVRG
;
A
#
# COMPACT_ATOMS: atom_id res chain seq x y z
N MET A 1 17.55 -25.58 25.08
CA MET A 1 16.15 -25.37 24.65
C MET A 1 15.78 -23.94 24.98
N SER A 2 15.61 -23.10 23.97
CA SER A 2 14.97 -21.80 24.14
C SER A 2 13.92 -21.71 23.05
N ASP A 3 12.69 -21.95 23.46
CA ASP A 3 11.51 -21.81 22.62
C ASP A 3 11.42 -20.35 22.16
N LEU A 4 11.86 -20.11 20.92
CA LEU A 4 11.46 -18.95 20.17
C LEU A 4 9.96 -19.11 19.93
N ASP A 5 9.17 -18.57 20.83
CA ASP A 5 7.73 -18.42 20.69
C ASP A 5 7.45 -17.56 19.44
N THR A 6 7.31 -18.24 18.30
CA THR A 6 7.05 -17.64 16.97
C THR A 6 5.57 -17.31 16.77
N SER A 7 4.76 -17.45 17.82
CA SER A 7 3.29 -17.36 17.75
C SER A 7 2.75 -15.95 17.43
N LYS A 8 3.57 -14.90 17.57
CA LYS A 8 3.15 -13.52 17.31
C LYS A 8 3.99 -12.88 16.22
N PRO A 9 3.37 -12.30 15.17
CA PRO A 9 4.09 -11.54 14.17
C PRO A 9 4.83 -10.36 14.85
N GLY A 10 6.13 -10.24 14.56
CA GLY A 10 6.94 -9.09 14.98
C GLY A 10 6.31 -7.76 14.55
N PRO A 11 6.67 -6.64 15.18
CA PRO A 11 6.08 -5.34 14.89
C PRO A 11 6.17 -4.95 13.41
N GLU A 12 7.24 -5.34 12.71
CA GLU A 12 7.41 -5.10 11.28
C GLU A 12 6.35 -5.83 10.45
N ARG A 13 6.04 -7.09 10.79
CA ARG A 13 5.03 -7.89 10.07
C ARG A 13 3.63 -7.30 10.21
N ARG A 14 3.27 -6.83 11.41
CA ARG A 14 2.00 -6.11 11.63
C ARG A 14 1.92 -4.82 10.82
N SER A 15 3.04 -4.10 10.66
CA SER A 15 3.09 -2.91 9.82
C SER A 15 2.89 -3.23 8.34
N PHE A 16 3.41 -4.35 7.82
CA PHE A 16 3.17 -4.79 6.45
C PHE A 16 1.71 -5.16 6.20
N ASP A 17 1.11 -5.95 7.10
CA ASP A 17 -0.30 -6.35 6.98
C ASP A 17 -1.22 -5.11 6.91
N ASN A 18 -0.93 -4.09 7.74
CA ASN A 18 -1.66 -2.83 7.73
C ASN A 18 -1.47 -2.06 6.41
N LEU A 19 -0.23 -1.94 5.92
CA LEU A 19 0.05 -1.28 4.64
C LEU A 19 -0.66 -1.96 3.47
N LEU A 20 -0.61 -3.29 3.41
CA LEU A 20 -1.30 -4.06 2.38
C LEU A 20 -2.81 -3.80 2.42
N SER A 21 -3.43 -3.89 3.60
CA SER A 21 -4.86 -3.57 3.75
C SER A 21 -5.21 -2.16 3.29
N ARG A 22 -4.36 -1.16 3.57
CA ARG A 22 -4.57 0.23 3.10
C ARG A 22 -4.50 0.35 1.58
N ILE A 23 -3.46 -0.23 0.97
CA ILE A 23 -3.29 -0.23 -0.49
C ILE A 23 -4.48 -0.91 -1.18
N GLU A 24 -4.90 -2.08 -0.65
CA GLU A 24 -6.03 -2.83 -1.18
C GLU A 24 -7.34 -2.05 -1.07
N LYS A 25 -7.57 -1.38 0.06
CA LYS A 25 -8.73 -0.51 0.25
C LYS A 25 -8.78 0.60 -0.81
N VAL A 26 -7.69 1.35 -0.99
CA VAL A 26 -7.62 2.43 -1.98
C VAL A 26 -7.84 1.88 -3.40
N ARG A 27 -7.26 0.71 -3.71
CA ARG A 27 -7.45 0.06 -5.01
C ARG A 27 -8.90 -0.32 -5.27
N SER A 28 -9.58 -0.94 -4.31
CA SER A 28 -11.00 -1.28 -4.41
C SER A 28 -11.87 -0.03 -4.59
N GLU A 29 -11.55 1.03 -3.84
CA GLU A 29 -12.21 2.32 -3.96
C GLU A 29 -11.99 2.95 -5.35
N LEU A 30 -10.77 2.94 -5.90
CA LEU A 30 -10.47 3.38 -7.26
C LEU A 30 -11.21 2.57 -8.33
N GLN A 31 -11.30 1.24 -8.16
CA GLN A 31 -12.06 0.39 -9.07
C GLN A 31 -13.54 0.74 -9.09
N SER A 32 -14.12 1.11 -7.95
CA SER A 32 -15.51 1.59 -7.90
C SER A 32 -15.71 2.89 -8.67
N VAL A 33 -14.72 3.78 -8.69
CA VAL A 33 -14.77 5.05 -9.43
C VAL A 33 -14.85 4.82 -10.94
N ILE A 34 -14.22 3.79 -11.50
CA ILE A 34 -14.32 3.47 -12.95
C ILE A 34 -15.77 3.21 -13.38
N THR A 35 -16.61 2.71 -12.47
CA THR A 35 -18.02 2.45 -12.75
C THR A 35 -18.92 3.67 -12.55
N ASP A 36 -18.38 4.75 -11.97
CA ASP A 36 -19.12 5.99 -11.78
C ASP A 36 -19.16 6.80 -13.08
N THR A 37 -20.36 7.03 -13.60
CA THR A 37 -20.57 7.84 -14.81
C THR A 37 -20.06 9.28 -14.69
N ARG A 38 -19.97 9.84 -13.47
CA ARG A 38 -19.40 11.18 -13.21
C ARG A 38 -17.88 11.20 -13.34
N ALA A 39 -17.23 10.02 -13.28
CA ALA A 39 -15.79 9.87 -13.36
C ALA A 39 -15.26 9.65 -14.78
N LYS A 40 -16.13 9.61 -15.83
CA LYS A 40 -15.72 9.31 -17.22
C LYS A 40 -14.63 10.25 -17.78
N GLY A 41 -14.53 11.47 -17.25
CA GLY A 41 -13.46 12.41 -17.61
C GLY A 41 -12.10 12.10 -16.98
N PHE A 42 -12.05 11.18 -16.02
CA PHE A 42 -10.90 10.88 -15.16
C PHE A 42 -10.39 9.43 -15.28
N ASP A 43 -10.84 8.70 -16.31
CA ASP A 43 -10.51 7.29 -16.51
C ASP A 43 -8.99 7.04 -16.52
N GLN A 44 -8.23 7.97 -17.09
CA GLN A 44 -6.78 7.85 -17.16
C GLN A 44 -6.12 8.05 -15.80
N GLU A 45 -6.52 9.05 -15.01
CA GLU A 45 -6.00 9.23 -13.65
C GLU A 45 -6.35 8.02 -12.77
N VAL A 46 -7.59 7.54 -12.81
CA VAL A 46 -8.02 6.39 -12.02
C VAL A 46 -7.23 5.13 -12.39
N ARG A 47 -7.04 4.86 -13.68
CA ARG A 47 -6.22 3.73 -14.15
C ARG A 47 -4.76 3.85 -13.70
N SER A 48 -4.22 5.06 -13.70
CA SER A 48 -2.85 5.33 -13.27
C SER A 48 -2.68 5.07 -11.76
N LEU A 49 -3.62 5.54 -10.94
CA LEU A 49 -3.62 5.28 -9.49
C LEU A 49 -3.79 3.78 -9.17
N ILE A 50 -4.59 3.04 -9.96
CA ILE A 50 -4.69 1.58 -9.82
C ILE A 50 -3.35 0.92 -10.14
N ALA A 51 -2.64 1.35 -11.19
CA ALA A 51 -1.31 0.82 -11.50
C ALA A 51 -0.33 1.09 -10.35
N THR A 52 -0.28 2.33 -9.84
CA THR A 52 0.53 2.67 -8.66
C THR A 52 0.19 1.80 -7.46
N SER A 53 -1.10 1.56 -7.16
CA SER A 53 -1.50 0.69 -6.05
C SER A 53 -0.98 -0.75 -6.21
N ARG A 54 -0.91 -1.28 -7.45
CA ARG A 54 -0.35 -2.61 -7.73
C ARG A 54 1.15 -2.64 -7.50
N ASP A 55 1.86 -1.61 -7.95
CA ASP A 55 3.31 -1.50 -7.74
C ASP A 55 3.64 -1.44 -6.24
N LEU A 56 2.91 -0.63 -5.46
CA LEU A 56 3.08 -0.56 -4.00
C LEU A 56 2.77 -1.89 -3.31
N THR A 57 1.77 -2.64 -3.80
CA THR A 57 1.47 -4.00 -3.29
C THR A 57 2.66 -4.92 -3.51
N SER A 58 3.26 -4.90 -4.72
CA SER A 58 4.41 -5.72 -5.07
C SER A 58 5.63 -5.40 -4.17
N VAL A 59 5.91 -4.11 -3.98
CA VAL A 59 7.01 -3.66 -3.11
C VAL A 59 6.76 -4.08 -1.65
N ALA A 60 5.52 -3.97 -1.16
CA ALA A 60 5.18 -4.40 0.19
C ALA A 60 5.44 -5.89 0.41
N GLN A 61 5.07 -6.75 -0.56
CA GLN A 61 5.29 -8.20 -0.50
C GLN A 61 6.77 -8.56 -0.55
N GLU A 62 7.57 -7.89 -1.38
CA GLU A 62 9.02 -8.10 -1.45
C GLU A 62 9.71 -7.70 -0.13
N LEU A 63 9.32 -6.57 0.45
CA LEU A 63 9.84 -6.13 1.74
C LEU A 63 9.43 -7.07 2.87
N GLU A 64 8.21 -7.60 2.86
CA GLU A 64 7.78 -8.61 3.82
C GLU A 64 8.61 -9.89 3.69
N TYR A 65 8.83 -10.37 2.47
CA TYR A 65 9.70 -11.51 2.21
C TYR A 65 11.11 -11.27 2.77
N ASN A 66 11.66 -10.08 2.55
CA ASN A 66 12.96 -9.72 3.08
C ASN A 66 12.97 -9.71 4.63
N VAL A 67 11.98 -9.12 5.31
CA VAL A 67 11.92 -9.19 6.78
C VAL A 67 11.92 -10.62 7.31
N ARG A 68 11.25 -11.54 6.60
CA ARG A 68 11.14 -12.94 7.01
C ARG A 68 12.44 -13.74 6.81
N HIS A 69 13.29 -13.38 5.84
CA HIS A 69 14.37 -14.26 5.37
C HIS A 69 15.81 -13.72 5.51
N VAL A 70 16.02 -12.44 5.85
CA VAL A 70 17.39 -11.87 5.92
C VAL A 70 17.83 -11.39 7.31
N ASN A 71 19.16 -11.33 7.49
CA ASN A 71 19.83 -11.03 8.75
C ASN A 71 19.70 -9.55 9.19
N GLN A 72 20.23 -9.23 10.38
CA GLN A 72 20.03 -7.94 11.06
C GLN A 72 20.52 -6.71 10.27
N ALA A 73 21.55 -6.84 9.43
CA ALA A 73 22.05 -5.75 8.59
C ALA A 73 21.03 -5.36 7.50
N THR A 74 20.32 -6.35 6.94
CA THR A 74 19.26 -6.11 5.96
C THR A 74 17.99 -5.52 6.59
N ARG A 75 17.74 -5.77 7.88
CA ARG A 75 16.57 -5.19 8.59
C ARG A 75 16.59 -3.66 8.64
N LYS A 76 17.78 -3.02 8.72
CA LYS A 76 17.89 -1.56 8.70
C LYS A 76 17.42 -0.98 7.36
N ASN A 77 17.83 -1.62 6.26
CA ASN A 77 17.40 -1.22 4.91
C ASN A 77 15.90 -1.43 4.75
N VAL A 78 15.37 -2.56 5.24
CA VAL A 78 13.93 -2.81 5.18
C VAL A 78 13.14 -1.79 5.99
N ARG A 79 13.63 -1.33 7.15
CA ARG A 79 12.96 -0.26 7.91
C ARG A 79 12.88 1.05 7.12
N THR A 80 13.96 1.44 6.45
CA THR A 80 13.95 2.64 5.59
C THR A 80 12.98 2.48 4.42
N SER A 81 13.02 1.34 3.74
CA SER A 81 12.08 1.04 2.65
C SER A 81 10.62 0.98 3.10
N LEU A 82 10.35 0.50 4.32
CA LEU A 82 9.02 0.50 4.92
C LEU A 82 8.50 1.92 5.17
N LEU A 83 9.36 2.84 5.63
CA LEU A 83 8.98 4.25 5.81
C LEU A 83 8.69 4.94 4.48
N LEU A 84 9.49 4.66 3.44
CA LEU A 84 9.25 5.18 2.10
C LEU A 84 7.94 4.62 1.52
N LEU A 85 7.70 3.33 1.66
CA LEU A 85 6.45 2.70 1.24
C LEU A 85 5.25 3.31 1.96
N LEU A 86 5.35 3.56 3.27
CA LEU A 86 4.32 4.24 4.04
C LEU A 86 3.99 5.63 3.48
N SER A 87 5.02 6.44 3.21
CA SER A 87 4.85 7.77 2.60
C SER A 87 4.13 7.68 1.24
N ASN A 88 4.55 6.75 0.38
CA ASN A 88 3.92 6.57 -0.93
C ASN A 88 2.45 6.14 -0.84
N VAL A 89 2.09 5.34 0.17
CA VAL A 89 0.69 4.96 0.43
C VAL A 89 -0.13 6.17 0.90
N GLU A 90 0.43 7.01 1.76
CA GLU A 90 -0.22 8.25 2.20
C GLU A 90 -0.45 9.22 1.03
N ASP A 91 0.53 9.36 0.14
CA ASP A 91 0.41 10.18 -1.07
C ASP A 91 -0.66 9.62 -2.04
N LEU A 92 -0.72 8.29 -2.20
CA LEU A 92 -1.74 7.62 -3.00
C LEU A 92 -3.15 7.87 -2.42
N GLU A 93 -3.32 7.72 -1.10
CA GLU A 93 -4.58 8.00 -0.38
C GLU A 93 -5.01 9.46 -0.55
N ALA A 94 -4.08 10.41 -0.39
CA ALA A 94 -4.36 11.84 -0.53
C ALA A 94 -4.77 12.20 -1.97
N THR A 95 -4.07 11.65 -2.96
CA THR A 95 -4.36 11.87 -4.38
C THR A 95 -5.73 11.30 -4.75
N TYR A 96 -6.03 10.08 -4.31
CA TYR A 96 -7.35 9.48 -4.48
C TYR A 96 -8.46 10.35 -3.86
N LYS A 97 -8.27 10.84 -2.63
CA LYS A 97 -9.25 11.69 -1.94
C LYS A 97 -9.53 12.97 -2.74
N SER A 98 -8.48 13.64 -3.20
CA SER A 98 -8.60 14.86 -4.02
C SER A 98 -9.36 14.60 -5.33
N LEU A 99 -9.02 13.50 -6.01
CA LEU A 99 -9.71 13.07 -7.22
C LEU A 99 -11.20 12.82 -6.96
N ARG A 100 -11.52 12.10 -5.88
CA ARG A 100 -12.90 11.81 -5.52
C ARG A 100 -13.69 13.06 -5.16
N GLU A 101 -13.11 14.01 -4.43
CA GLU A 101 -13.74 15.30 -4.16
C GLU A 101 -14.03 16.07 -5.45
N THR A 102 -13.13 16.02 -6.43
CA THR A 102 -13.31 16.65 -7.73
C THR A 102 -14.47 16.01 -8.51
N ILE A 103 -14.51 14.69 -8.58
CA ILE A 103 -15.59 13.92 -9.24
C ILE A 103 -16.95 14.18 -8.59
N VAL A 104 -17.01 14.35 -7.26
CA VAL A 104 -18.27 14.61 -6.54
C VAL A 104 -18.76 16.04 -6.71
N ARG A 105 -17.86 17.01 -6.88
CA ARG A 105 -18.19 18.44 -7.03
C ARG A 105 -18.49 18.86 -8.48
N GLY A 106 -17.95 18.14 -9.47
CA GLY A 106 -18.24 18.32 -10.89
C GLY A 106 -19.55 17.68 -11.32
#